data_AF-A0A9W9P385-F1
#
_entry.id   AF-A0A9W9P385-F1
#
_cell.length_a   1.000
_cell.length_b   1.000
_cell.length_c   1.000
_cell.angle_alpha   90.00
_cell.angle_beta   90.00
_cell.angle_gamma   90.00
#
_symmetry.space_group_name_H-M   'P 1'
#
loop_
_entity.id
_entity.type
_entity.pdbx_description
1 polymer ?
#
loop_
_entity_poly.entity_id
_entity_poly.type
_entity_poly.pdbx_seq_one_letter_code
_entity_poly.pdbx_strand_id
1 'polypeptide(L)'
;MSAGNLSAALSLRTSPGECKAEGDLVEFVLAVDPHLEYGAISRCIYEMGSPMSLINHPKGRYGLEDLVRILGIPVDVPKKGPTGYARFAKSIGPPLNQLDITSSTSS
;
A
#
# COMPACT_ATOMS: atom_id res chain seq x y z
N MET A 1 -24.71 -2.89 -16.13
CA MET A 1 -24.17 -1.61 -15.63
C MET A 1 -22.66 -1.76 -15.57
N SER A 2 -21.91 -1.01 -16.39
CA SER A 2 -20.45 -0.97 -16.25
C SER A 2 -20.15 -0.22 -14.96
N ALA A 3 -19.66 -0.91 -13.93
CA ALA A 3 -19.10 -0.21 -12.78
C ALA A 3 -17.89 0.55 -13.30
N GLY A 4 -18.02 1.87 -13.48
CA GLY A 4 -16.86 2.72 -13.73
C GLY A 4 -15.81 2.43 -12.64
N ASN A 5 -14.54 2.34 -13.02
CA ASN A 5 -13.46 2.04 -12.06
C ASN A 5 -13.57 3.00 -10.87
N LEU A 6 -13.94 2.46 -9.70
CA LEU A 6 -13.96 3.20 -8.45
C LEU A 6 -12.53 3.61 -8.12
N SER A 7 -12.30 4.86 -7.72
CA SER A 7 -10.98 5.33 -7.28
C SER A 7 -10.48 4.55 -6.07
N ALA A 8 -9.16 4.57 -5.83
CA ALA A 8 -8.56 3.99 -4.63
C ALA A 8 -9.24 4.39 -3.30
N ALA A 9 -9.75 5.63 -3.20
CA ALA A 9 -10.47 6.12 -2.02
C ALA A 9 -11.82 5.42 -1.79
N LEU A 10 -12.43 4.86 -2.84
CA LEU A 10 -13.74 4.20 -2.80
C LEU A 10 -13.64 2.67 -2.95
N SER A 11 -12.45 2.14 -3.26
CA SER A 11 -12.24 0.72 -3.52
C SER A 11 -10.86 0.27 -3.08
N LEU A 12 -10.82 -0.51 -1.99
CA LEU A 12 -9.61 -1.20 -1.55
C LEU A 12 -9.05 -2.14 -2.63
N ARG A 13 -9.88 -2.64 -3.56
CA ARG A 13 -9.39 -3.47 -4.67
C ARG A 13 -8.66 -2.66 -5.73
N THR A 14 -9.03 -1.39 -5.91
CA THR A 14 -8.37 -0.49 -6.87
C THR A 14 -7.03 0.01 -6.33
N SER A 15 -6.95 0.29 -5.02
CA SER A 15 -5.77 0.88 -4.39
C SER A 15 -4.44 0.15 -4.69
N PRO A 16 -4.30 -1.19 -4.52
CA PRO A 16 -3.09 -1.90 -4.89
C PRO A 16 -2.76 -1.82 -6.38
N GLY A 17 -3.79 -1.79 -7.24
CA GLY A 17 -3.60 -1.69 -8.70
C GLY A 17 -3.00 -0.37 -9.13
N GLU A 18 -3.51 0.74 -8.59
CA GLU A 18 -2.95 2.08 -8.84
C GLU A 18 -1.51 2.17 -8.35
N CYS A 19 -1.24 1.71 -7.13
CA CYS A 19 0.11 1.80 -6.56
C CYS A 19 1.10 0.87 -7.28
N LYS A 20 0.65 -0.29 -7.78
CA LYS A 20 1.47 -1.14 -8.65
C LYS A 20 1.85 -0.44 -9.95
N ALA A 21 0.92 0.29 -10.56
CA ALA A 21 1.20 1.07 -11.77
C ALA A 21 2.22 2.19 -11.53
N GLU A 22 2.31 2.67 -10.30
CA GLU A 22 3.25 3.71 -9.87
C GLU A 22 4.59 3.15 -9.34
N GLY A 23 4.77 1.83 -9.34
CA GLY A 23 5.97 1.19 -8.79
C GLY A 23 6.04 1.16 -7.26
N ASP A 24 4.93 1.45 -6.59
CA ASP A 24 4.82 1.57 -5.13
C ASP A 24 4.22 0.31 -4.46
N LEU A 25 4.21 -0.83 -5.17
CA LEU A 25 3.79 -2.14 -4.65
C LEU A 25 4.79 -3.23 -5.04
N VAL A 26 5.18 -4.06 -4.07
CA VAL A 26 5.95 -5.29 -4.26
C VAL A 26 5.09 -6.49 -3.91
N GLU A 27 5.04 -7.46 -4.81
CA GLU A 27 4.31 -8.72 -4.60
C GLU A 27 5.25 -9.83 -4.11
N PHE A 28 4.87 -10.47 -3.01
CA PHE A 28 5.58 -11.62 -2.47
C PHE A 28 5.00 -12.91 -3.04
N VAL A 29 5.79 -13.59 -3.87
CA VAL A 29 5.44 -14.86 -4.53
C VAL A 29 5.75 -16.07 -3.64
N LEU A 30 6.73 -15.94 -2.75
CA LEU A 30 7.05 -16.99 -1.79
C LEU A 30 6.05 -17.00 -0.62
N ALA A 31 5.92 -18.16 0.01
CA ALA A 31 5.07 -18.29 1.18
C ALA A 31 5.66 -17.53 2.37
N VAL A 32 4.84 -16.69 3.00
CA VAL A 32 5.24 -15.85 4.16
C VAL A 32 4.50 -16.33 5.41
N ASP A 33 5.22 -16.47 6.51
CA ASP A 33 4.62 -16.81 7.80
C ASP A 33 3.79 -15.64 8.36
N PRO A 34 2.50 -15.81 8.63
CA PRO A 34 1.75 -14.79 9.36
C PRO A 34 2.24 -14.64 10.80
N HIS A 35 2.88 -15.67 11.37
CA HIS A 35 3.49 -15.57 12.68
C HIS A 35 4.83 -14.82 12.59
N LEU A 36 4.77 -13.53 12.94
CA LEU A 36 5.89 -12.59 13.06
C LEU A 36 6.61 -12.22 11.75
N GLU A 37 6.78 -13.12 10.78
CA GLU A 37 7.51 -12.81 9.53
C GLU A 37 6.84 -11.68 8.75
N TYR A 38 5.52 -11.76 8.52
CA TYR A 38 4.77 -10.67 7.91
C TYR A 38 4.90 -9.35 8.68
N GLY A 39 4.83 -9.39 10.02
CA GLY A 39 4.98 -8.21 10.87
C GLY A 39 6.37 -7.59 10.76
N ALA A 40 7.41 -8.43 10.71
CA ALA A 40 8.80 -8.00 10.56
C ALA A 40 9.05 -7.37 9.17
N ILE A 41 8.54 -7.99 8.11
CA ILE A 41 8.57 -7.43 6.74
C ILE A 41 7.88 -6.06 6.72
N SER A 42 6.65 -6.00 7.24
CA SER A 42 5.85 -4.77 7.34
C SER A 42 6.60 -3.66 8.08
N ARG A 43 7.24 -4.01 9.20
CA ARG A 43 8.01 -3.06 10.00
C ARG A 43 9.24 -2.53 9.25
N CYS A 44 9.98 -3.41 8.57
CA CYS A 44 11.11 -3.02 7.75
C CYS A 44 10.68 -2.07 6.62
N ILE A 45 9.57 -2.36 5.94
CA ILE A 45 9.02 -1.50 4.89
C ILE A 45 8.72 -0.10 5.41
N TYR A 46 8.03 0.00 6.56
CA TYR A 46 7.77 1.27 7.24
C TYR A 46 9.06 2.05 7.53
N GLU A 47 10.04 1.42 8.16
CA GLU A 47 11.28 2.09 8.59
C GLU A 47 12.16 2.55 7.42
N MET A 48 12.14 1.79 6.33
CA MET A 48 12.90 2.09 5.12
C MET A 48 12.15 3.01 4.17
N GLY A 49 10.86 3.24 4.38
CA GLY A 49 10.00 3.97 3.46
C GLY A 49 9.92 3.30 2.08
N SER A 50 9.90 1.97 2.06
CA SER A 50 9.91 1.15 0.84
C SER A 50 8.50 1.01 0.24
N PRO A 51 8.38 0.53 -1.02
CA PRO A 51 7.09 0.14 -1.60
C PRO A 51 6.27 -0.77 -0.68
N MET A 52 4.95 -0.65 -0.71
CA MET A 52 4.09 -1.52 0.12
C MET A 52 4.13 -2.97 -0.35
N SER A 53 3.77 -3.90 0.54
CA SER A 53 3.82 -5.33 0.26
C SER A 53 2.44 -5.92 0.04
N LEU A 54 2.29 -6.75 -0.99
CA LEU A 54 1.17 -7.68 -1.14
C LEU A 54 1.65 -9.12 -0.95
N ILE A 55 1.23 -9.75 0.13
CA ILE A 55 1.51 -11.16 0.42
C ILE A 55 0.45 -12.02 -0.25
N ASN A 56 0.84 -12.71 -1.33
CA ASN A 56 -0.08 -13.56 -2.07
C ASN A 56 -0.29 -14.94 -1.42
N HIS A 57 0.69 -15.43 -0.67
CA HIS A 57 0.70 -16.80 -0.14
C HIS A 57 1.06 -16.87 1.35
N PRO A 58 0.23 -16.38 2.28
CA PRO A 58 0.51 -16.59 3.71
C PRO A 58 0.44 -18.09 4.05
N LYS A 59 1.38 -18.58 4.87
CA LYS A 59 1.32 -19.94 5.42
C LYS A 59 0.04 -20.12 6.22
N GLY A 60 -0.52 -21.33 6.22
CA GLY A 60 -1.80 -21.59 6.89
C GLY A 60 -3.02 -21.32 6.01
N ARG A 61 -2.85 -20.82 4.78
CA ARG A 61 -3.91 -20.74 3.76
C ARG A 61 -4.28 -22.16 3.30
N TYR A 62 -5.29 -22.76 3.95
CA TYR A 62 -5.82 -24.08 3.64
C TYR A 62 -7.34 -24.01 3.40
N GLY A 63 -7.84 -24.72 2.38
CA GLY A 63 -9.28 -24.91 2.13
C GLY A 63 -9.83 -24.29 0.84
N LEU A 64 -11.09 -24.62 0.52
CA LEU A 64 -11.81 -24.27 -0.72
C LEU A 64 -12.04 -22.76 -0.93
N GLU A 65 -11.85 -21.94 0.11
CA GLU A 65 -12.16 -20.50 0.10
C GLU A 65 -10.93 -19.62 -0.20
N ASP A 66 -9.71 -20.16 -0.26
CA ASP A 66 -8.52 -19.42 -0.72
C ASP A 66 -8.32 -18.04 -0.03
N LEU A 67 -8.79 -17.90 1.20
CA LEU A 67 -8.68 -16.69 2.02
C LEU A 67 -7.49 -16.84 2.99
N VAL A 68 -6.64 -15.83 3.19
CA VAL A 68 -6.62 -14.45 2.67
C VAL A 68 -5.27 -14.11 2.02
N ARG A 69 -5.22 -13.04 1.22
CA ARG A 69 -3.98 -12.29 0.93
C ARG A 69 -3.84 -11.15 1.93
N ILE A 70 -2.61 -10.68 2.16
CA ILE A 70 -2.34 -9.63 3.15
C ILE A 70 -1.71 -8.42 2.46
N LEU A 71 -2.32 -7.25 2.59
CA LEU A 71 -1.75 -5.97 2.16
C LEU A 71 -1.10 -5.29 3.36
N GLY A 72 0.21 -5.13 3.30
CA GLY A 72 0.99 -4.43 4.32
C GLY A 72 1.21 -2.98 3.94
N ILE A 73 1.05 -2.08 4.91
CA ILE A 73 1.48 -0.68 4.82
C ILE A 73 0.66 0.18 3.82
N PRO A 74 -0.69 0.12 3.85
CA PRO A 74 -1.51 0.76 2.82
C PRO A 74 -1.55 2.30 2.86
N VAL A 75 -1.15 2.94 3.97
CA VAL A 75 -1.32 4.40 4.19
C VAL A 75 -0.06 5.06 4.80
N ASP A 76 1.12 4.52 4.53
CA ASP A 76 2.37 5.07 5.08
C ASP A 76 2.90 6.28 4.32
N VAL A 77 3.88 6.95 4.93
CA VAL A 77 4.64 8.09 4.42
C VAL A 77 6.04 7.62 4.03
N PRO A 78 6.28 7.18 2.77
CA PRO A 78 7.60 6.77 2.33
C PRO A 78 8.65 7.89 2.48
N LYS A 79 9.91 7.48 2.60
CA LYS A 79 11.01 8.36 2.98
C LYS A 79 11.39 9.30 1.83
N LYS A 80 11.31 10.61 2.10
CA LYS A 80 11.89 11.74 1.34
C LYS A 80 11.63 11.75 -0.18
N GLY A 81 10.61 12.51 -0.58
CA GLY A 81 10.33 12.88 -1.96
C GLY A 81 9.05 13.73 -2.05
N PRO A 82 8.78 14.36 -3.20
CA PRO A 82 7.55 15.15 -3.40
C PRO A 82 6.26 14.32 -3.28
N THR A 83 6.36 13.00 -3.30
CA THR A 83 5.24 12.04 -3.20
C THR A 83 5.11 11.40 -1.82
N GLY A 84 5.78 11.91 -0.79
CA GLY A 84 5.81 11.32 0.56
C GLY A 84 4.44 11.03 1.16
N TYR A 85 3.38 11.76 0.79
CA TYR A 85 2.01 11.54 1.28
C TYR A 85 1.08 10.88 0.25
N ALA A 86 1.60 10.34 -0.85
CA ALA A 86 0.78 9.85 -1.97
C ALA A 86 -0.20 8.74 -1.55
N ARG A 87 0.24 7.77 -0.74
CA ARG A 87 -0.62 6.68 -0.24
C ARG A 87 -1.75 7.21 0.64
N PHE A 88 -1.43 8.14 1.54
CA PHE A 88 -2.42 8.83 2.37
C PHE A 88 -3.42 9.61 1.51
N ALA A 89 -2.94 10.45 0.59
CA ALA A 89 -3.78 11.22 -0.33
C ALA A 89 -4.74 10.32 -1.13
N LYS A 90 -4.26 9.20 -1.65
CA LYS A 90 -5.09 8.22 -2.38
C LYS A 90 -6.19 7.60 -1.53
N SER A 91 -5.92 7.36 -0.24
CA SER A 91 -6.89 6.72 0.66
C SER A 91 -8.09 7.61 0.99
N ILE A 92 -7.91 8.94 0.97
CA ILE A 92 -8.94 9.92 1.31
C ILE A 92 -9.52 10.66 0.10
N GLY A 93 -8.90 10.53 -1.08
CA GLY A 93 -9.43 11.07 -2.34
C GLY A 93 -9.21 12.56 -2.68
N PRO A 94 -8.51 13.43 -1.91
CA PRO A 94 -8.11 14.72 -2.44
C PRO A 94 -7.04 14.55 -3.52
N PRO A 95 -6.99 15.44 -4.51
CA PRO A 95 -5.92 15.45 -5.51
C PRO A 95 -4.56 15.64 -4.82
N LEU A 96 -3.53 14.89 -5.26
CA LEU A 96 -2.13 14.97 -4.79
C LEU A 96 -1.61 16.42 -4.68
N ASN A 97 -2.12 17.30 -5.53
CA ASN A 97 -1.72 18.70 -5.68
C ASN A 97 -2.30 19.63 -4.60
N GLN A 98 -3.21 19.17 -3.74
CA GLN A 98 -3.75 19.94 -2.61
C GLN A 98 -3.00 19.70 -1.30
N LEU A 99 -2.05 18.75 -1.28
CA LEU A 99 -1.21 18.43 -0.12
C LEU A 99 0.24 18.90 -0.32
N ASP A 100 0.40 20.09 -0.91
CA ASP A 100 1.70 20.73 -1.08
C ASP A 100 2.16 21.31 0.27
N ILE A 101 2.85 20.51 1.09
CA ILE A 101 3.37 20.92 2.42
C ILE A 101 4.73 21.63 2.29
N THR A 102 5.04 22.23 1.13
CA THR A 102 6.31 22.95 0.90
C THR A 102 6.34 24.35 1.51
N SER A 103 5.33 24.77 2.28
CA SER A 103 5.20 26.14 2.80
C SER A 103 5.78 26.40 4.21
N SER A 104 6.70 25.59 4.73
CA SER A 104 7.27 25.84 6.08
C SER A 104 8.75 25.53 6.30
N THR A 105 9.61 25.85 5.32
CA THR A 105 11.03 26.11 5.61
C THR A 105 11.51 27.38 4.91
N SER A 106 10.96 28.51 5.35
CA SER A 106 11.60 29.82 5.20
C SER A 106 11.37 30.61 6.48
N SER A 107 12.22 30.40 7.47
CA SER A 107 12.49 31.27 8.62
C SER A 107 13.88 30.95 9.14
#